data_AF-A0A2N6FQ86-F1
#
_entry.id   AF-A0A2N6FQ86-F1
#
_cell.length_a   1.000
_cell.length_b   1.000
_cell.length_c   1.000
_cell.angle_alpha   90.00
_cell.angle_beta   90.00
_cell.angle_gamma   90.00
#
_symmetry.space_group_name_H-M   'P 1'
#
loop_
_entity.id
_entity.type
_entity.pdbx_description
1 polymer ?
#
loop_
_entity_poly.entity_id
_entity_poly.type
_entity_poly.pdbx_seq_one_letter_code
_entity_poly.pdbx_strand_id
1 'polypeptide(L)'
;MLTPIKMCFGIVFLIILTGCVQKHTEVTTTIPKKQNPIIKKETNQILKNPISKSPVTKHISYKYCYKHTKIMRYASEYIEKEFEKGYFIQKDIVGAKAQLFLIENKSPSIFAQNINAAQESYDKQYKLAKDNKCNLKKFAVSPLSKVKNTIKSLEKEKAKK
;
A
#
# COMPACT_ATOMS: atom_id res chain seq x y z
N MET A 1 -26.08 63.69 0.18
CA MET A 1 -26.94 62.84 -0.67
C MET A 1 -26.29 62.71 -2.04
N LEU A 2 -25.73 61.54 -2.36
CA LEU A 2 -25.65 60.98 -3.72
C LEU A 2 -25.17 59.53 -3.59
N THR A 3 -25.88 58.66 -4.29
CA THR A 3 -26.01 57.21 -4.11
C THR A 3 -24.87 56.38 -4.73
N PRO A 4 -24.63 55.14 -4.26
CA PRO A 4 -23.58 54.27 -4.79
C PRO A 4 -24.00 53.60 -6.10
N ILE A 5 -23.17 53.70 -7.14
CA ILE A 5 -23.31 52.90 -8.37
C ILE A 5 -22.78 51.50 -8.09
N LYS A 6 -23.70 50.54 -7.97
CA LYS A 6 -23.42 49.11 -7.96
C LYS A 6 -23.03 48.67 -9.37
N MET A 7 -21.74 48.45 -9.63
CA MET A 7 -21.31 47.67 -10.80
C MET A 7 -21.32 46.18 -10.44
N CYS A 8 -22.37 45.47 -10.86
CA CYS A 8 -22.41 44.02 -10.83
C CYS A 8 -21.65 43.48 -12.05
N PHE A 9 -20.37 43.13 -11.89
CA PHE A 9 -19.65 42.34 -12.88
C PHE A 9 -20.10 40.87 -12.78
N GLY A 10 -21.09 40.50 -13.60
CA GLY A 10 -21.49 39.11 -13.78
C GLY A 10 -20.44 38.37 -14.62
N ILE A 11 -19.55 37.62 -13.98
CA ILE A 11 -18.63 36.71 -14.68
C ILE A 11 -19.41 35.43 -15.00
N VAL A 12 -19.78 35.27 -16.28
CA VAL A 12 -20.37 34.03 -16.80
C VAL A 12 -19.26 32.98 -16.91
N PHE A 13 -19.32 31.97 -16.06
CA PHE A 13 -18.37 30.85 -16.05
C PHE A 13 -18.84 29.79 -17.06
N LEU A 14 -18.23 29.76 -18.26
CA LEU A 14 -18.48 28.72 -19.26
C LEU A 14 -17.68 27.45 -18.88
N ILE A 15 -18.37 26.43 -18.35
CA ILE A 15 -17.77 25.12 -18.07
C ILE A 15 -17.78 24.30 -19.38
N ILE A 16 -16.63 24.17 -20.04
CA ILE A 16 -16.47 23.22 -21.15
C ILE A 16 -16.01 21.88 -20.56
N LEU A 17 -16.95 20.94 -20.47
CA LEU A 17 -16.69 19.53 -20.16
C LEU A 17 -16.20 18.81 -21.42
N THR A 18 -14.88 18.75 -21.65
CA THR A 18 -14.31 17.81 -22.63
C THR A 18 -14.02 16.48 -21.95
N GLY A 19 -14.89 15.51 -22.21
CA GLY A 19 -14.80 14.14 -21.69
C GLY A 19 -13.57 13.38 -22.22
N CYS A 20 -13.01 12.52 -21.36
CA CYS A 20 -11.94 11.58 -21.72
C CYS A 20 -12.49 10.43 -22.58
N VAL A 21 -11.84 10.15 -23.72
CA VAL A 21 -12.07 8.93 -24.52
C VAL A 21 -10.98 7.91 -24.17
N GLN A 22 -11.39 6.82 -23.51
CA GLN A 22 -10.54 5.69 -23.13
C GLN A 22 -10.43 4.71 -24.30
N LYS A 23 -9.26 4.64 -24.94
CA LYS A 23 -8.96 3.62 -25.96
C LYS A 23 -8.50 2.33 -25.29
N HIS A 24 -9.32 1.28 -25.38
CA HIS A 24 -8.93 -0.09 -25.06
C HIS A 24 -8.04 -0.63 -26.18
N THR A 25 -6.84 -1.08 -25.84
CA THR A 25 -6.02 -1.91 -26.74
C THR A 25 -5.97 -3.31 -26.15
N GLU A 26 -6.75 -4.19 -26.75
CA GLU A 26 -6.64 -5.63 -26.54
C GLU A 26 -5.38 -6.13 -27.25
N VAL A 27 -4.44 -6.72 -26.49
CA VAL A 27 -3.33 -7.48 -27.06
C VAL A 27 -3.57 -8.94 -26.76
N THR A 28 -4.03 -9.64 -27.80
CA THR A 28 -4.21 -11.08 -27.89
C THR A 28 -2.94 -11.83 -27.48
N THR A 29 -3.10 -12.74 -26.53
CA THR A 29 -2.04 -13.63 -26.03
C THR A 29 -1.86 -14.79 -27.01
N THR A 30 -0.68 -14.91 -27.64
CA THR A 30 -0.29 -16.09 -28.42
C THR A 30 0.45 -17.09 -27.51
N ILE A 31 -0.12 -18.29 -27.39
CA ILE A 31 0.47 -19.44 -26.70
C ILE A 31 1.20 -20.31 -27.73
N PRO A 32 2.51 -20.59 -27.59
CA PRO A 32 3.14 -21.67 -28.33
C PRO A 32 3.05 -22.99 -27.55
N LYS A 33 2.34 -23.96 -28.14
CA LYS A 33 2.41 -25.40 -27.84
C LYS A 33 3.86 -25.87 -27.84
N LYS A 34 4.31 -26.54 -26.77
CA LYS A 34 5.55 -27.32 -26.76
C LYS A 34 5.24 -28.80 -26.53
N GLN A 35 5.72 -29.60 -27.47
CA GLN A 35 5.61 -31.04 -27.59
C GLN A 35 6.35 -31.77 -26.45
N ASN A 36 5.77 -32.86 -25.96
CA ASN A 36 6.52 -33.94 -25.31
C ASN A 36 7.40 -34.63 -26.34
N PRO A 37 8.57 -35.18 -25.93
CA PRO A 37 8.64 -36.64 -26.02
C PRO A 37 9.57 -37.36 -25.00
N ILE A 38 9.26 -38.65 -24.84
CA ILE A 38 10.13 -39.82 -24.60
C ILE A 38 10.51 -40.20 -23.16
N ILE A 39 10.04 -41.41 -22.86
CA ILE A 39 10.37 -42.36 -21.80
C ILE A 39 11.80 -42.89 -21.98
N LYS A 40 12.58 -42.94 -20.89
CA LYS A 40 13.61 -43.98 -20.68
C LYS A 40 13.53 -44.50 -19.25
N LYS A 41 13.39 -45.82 -19.15
CA LYS A 41 13.56 -46.62 -17.92
C LYS A 41 15.06 -46.82 -17.67
N GLU A 42 15.49 -46.78 -16.42
CA GLU A 42 16.49 -47.72 -15.89
C GLU A 42 16.43 -47.77 -14.36
N THR A 43 16.78 -48.95 -13.84
CA THR A 43 16.40 -49.50 -12.54
C THR A 43 17.62 -49.56 -11.60
N ASN A 44 17.35 -49.67 -10.29
CA ASN A 44 18.23 -50.09 -9.18
C ASN A 44 19.03 -48.95 -8.53
N GLN A 45 19.15 -48.82 -7.22
CA GLN A 45 19.20 -49.85 -6.18
C GLN A 45 18.91 -49.23 -4.79
N ILE A 46 18.47 -50.09 -3.88
CA ILE A 46 17.98 -49.81 -2.53
C ILE A 46 19.16 -49.53 -1.57
N LEU A 47 19.07 -48.46 -0.77
CA LEU A 47 19.70 -48.42 0.56
C LEU A 47 18.65 -47.98 1.59
N LYS A 48 18.27 -48.93 2.45
CA LYS A 48 17.30 -48.78 3.53
C LYS A 48 17.92 -47.95 4.66
N ASN A 49 17.21 -46.91 5.10
CA ASN A 49 17.25 -46.40 6.47
C ASN A 49 15.81 -45.99 6.85
N PRO A 50 15.18 -46.58 7.88
CA PRO A 50 13.85 -46.17 8.32
C PRO A 50 13.99 -44.94 9.23
N ILE A 51 14.20 -43.77 8.64
CA ILE A 51 13.97 -42.51 9.34
C ILE A 51 12.47 -42.26 9.30
N SER A 52 11.86 -42.34 10.48
CA SER A 52 10.48 -41.95 10.80
C SER A 52 10.01 -40.80 9.90
N LYS A 53 9.19 -41.13 8.89
CA LYS A 53 8.51 -40.15 8.06
C LYS A 53 7.37 -39.58 8.89
N SER A 54 7.71 -38.61 9.75
CA SER A 54 6.73 -37.62 10.20
C SER A 54 5.97 -37.16 8.95
N PRO A 55 4.62 -37.16 8.96
CA PRO A 55 3.85 -36.63 7.86
C PRO A 55 4.26 -35.16 7.69
N VAL A 56 5.04 -34.86 6.65
CA VAL A 56 5.30 -33.48 6.24
C VAL A 56 3.98 -32.98 5.69
N THR A 57 3.13 -32.48 6.58
CA THR A 57 1.96 -31.68 6.24
C THR A 57 2.48 -30.50 5.43
N LYS A 58 2.40 -30.64 4.11
CA LYS A 58 2.73 -29.59 3.15
C LYS A 58 1.79 -28.44 3.46
N HIS A 59 2.28 -27.46 4.19
CA HIS A 59 1.49 -26.29 4.57
C HIS A 59 1.06 -25.61 3.27
N ILE A 60 -0.22 -25.77 2.90
CA ILE A 60 -0.76 -25.19 1.67
C ILE A 60 -0.83 -23.68 1.92
N SER A 61 0.28 -23.02 1.60
CA SER A 61 0.39 -21.57 1.59
C SER A 61 -0.66 -21.02 0.62
N TYR A 62 -1.53 -20.15 1.12
CA TYR A 62 -2.51 -19.47 0.30
C TYR A 62 -1.82 -18.72 -0.85
N LYS A 63 -2.23 -19.03 -2.09
CA LYS A 63 -1.53 -18.61 -3.33
C LYS A 63 -1.35 -17.09 -3.45
N TYR A 64 -2.22 -16.29 -2.81
CA TYR A 64 -2.20 -14.82 -2.93
C TYR A 64 -1.52 -14.10 -1.76
N CYS A 65 -0.88 -14.81 -0.83
CA CYS A 65 -0.12 -14.16 0.26
C CYS A 65 0.93 -13.16 -0.26
N TYR A 66 1.62 -13.50 -1.35
CA TYR A 66 2.57 -12.57 -1.99
C TYR A 66 1.88 -11.32 -2.53
N LYS A 67 0.68 -11.45 -3.09
CA LYS A 67 -0.08 -10.31 -3.64
C LYS A 67 -0.51 -9.36 -2.52
N HIS A 68 -1.06 -9.88 -1.43
CA HIS A 68 -1.45 -9.06 -0.28
C HIS A 68 -0.26 -8.31 0.31
N THR A 69 0.82 -9.03 0.63
CA THR A 69 2.04 -8.44 1.20
C THR A 69 2.70 -7.42 0.27
N LYS A 70 2.65 -7.63 -1.05
CA LYS A 70 3.11 -6.65 -2.05
C LYS A 70 2.31 -5.35 -1.96
N ILE A 71 0.98 -5.40 -1.90
CA ILE A 71 0.14 -4.21 -1.80
C ILE A 71 0.34 -3.51 -0.44
N MET A 72 0.37 -4.27 0.66
CA MET A 72 0.64 -3.73 2.00
C MET A 72 1.98 -3.00 2.06
N ARG A 73 3.01 -3.55 1.41
CA ARG A 73 4.33 -2.91 1.31
C ARG A 73 4.24 -1.57 0.57
N TYR A 74 3.61 -1.53 -0.61
CA TYR A 74 3.48 -0.28 -1.36
C TYR A 74 2.71 0.79 -0.58
N ALA A 75 1.59 0.41 0.05
CA ALA A 75 0.82 1.34 0.88
C ALA A 75 1.64 1.86 2.06
N SER A 76 2.38 0.98 2.74
CA SER A 76 3.24 1.38 3.86
C SER A 76 4.35 2.32 3.41
N GLU A 77 5.07 1.95 2.34
CA GLU A 77 6.16 2.77 1.78
C GLU A 77 5.65 4.13 1.30
N TYR A 78 4.45 4.20 0.72
CA TYR A 78 3.85 5.46 0.31
C TYR A 78 3.64 6.38 1.51
N ILE A 79 2.94 5.89 2.54
CA ILE A 79 2.66 6.68 3.76
C ILE A 79 3.98 7.14 4.42
N GLU A 80 4.94 6.22 4.59
CA GLU A 80 6.23 6.53 5.20
C GLU A 80 6.99 7.59 4.39
N LYS A 81 7.01 7.49 3.05
CA LYS A 81 7.71 8.45 2.17
C LYS A 81 7.06 9.84 2.14
N GLU A 82 5.74 9.93 2.17
CA GLU A 82 5.04 11.22 2.21
C GLU A 82 5.40 11.98 3.48
N PHE A 83 5.42 11.30 4.63
CA PHE A 83 5.85 11.92 5.89
C PHE A 83 7.35 12.24 5.93
N GLU A 84 8.19 11.35 5.40
CA GLU A 84 9.63 11.55 5.32
C GLU A 84 9.96 12.84 4.54
N LYS A 85 9.41 12.97 3.33
CA LYS A 85 9.65 14.12 2.44
C LYS A 85 8.97 15.39 2.93
N GLY A 86 7.73 15.26 3.41
CA GLY A 86 6.94 16.40 3.83
C GLY A 86 7.44 17.03 5.12
N TYR A 87 7.96 16.23 6.06
CA TYR A 87 8.18 16.71 7.43
C TYR A 87 9.49 16.25 8.04
N PHE A 88 9.84 14.95 7.98
CA PHE A 88 10.96 14.43 8.78
C PHE A 88 12.33 14.92 8.29
N ILE A 89 12.57 14.96 6.98
CA ILE A 89 13.81 15.51 6.41
C ILE A 89 14.00 16.99 6.82
N GLN A 90 12.90 17.74 6.86
CA GLN A 90 12.89 19.17 7.21
C GLN A 90 12.88 19.39 8.74
N LYS A 91 12.82 18.32 9.54
CA LYS A 91 12.67 18.36 11.01
C LYS A 91 11.42 19.12 11.47
N ASP A 92 10.38 19.18 10.63
CA ASP A 92 9.11 19.83 10.95
C ASP A 92 8.20 18.88 11.75
N ILE A 93 8.52 18.71 13.03
CA ILE A 93 7.77 17.82 13.92
C ILE A 93 6.36 18.34 14.21
N VAL A 94 6.18 19.67 14.23
CA VAL A 94 4.89 20.30 14.48
C VAL A 94 3.96 20.07 13.29
N GLY A 95 4.45 20.29 12.07
CA GLY A 95 3.72 19.98 10.83
C GLY A 95 3.37 18.50 10.71
N ALA A 96 4.31 17.59 11.03
CA ALA A 96 4.04 16.15 11.04
C ALA A 96 2.88 15.79 11.98
N LYS A 97 2.85 16.37 13.19
CA LYS A 97 1.77 16.14 14.17
C LYS A 97 0.44 16.69 13.71
N ALA A 98 0.43 17.92 13.18
CA ALA A 98 -0.78 18.54 12.66
C ALA A 98 -1.38 17.68 11.53
N GLN A 99 -0.54 17.15 10.66
CA GLN A 99 -0.99 16.34 9.53
C GLN A 99 -1.45 14.96 9.96
N LEU A 100 -0.75 14.33 10.91
CA LEU A 100 -1.22 13.10 11.53
C LEU A 100 -2.60 13.30 12.19
N PHE A 101 -2.81 14.41 12.89
CA PHE A 101 -4.12 14.76 13.47
C PHE A 101 -5.20 14.92 12.39
N LEU A 102 -4.91 15.60 11.28
CA LEU A 102 -5.86 15.74 10.16
C LEU A 102 -6.21 14.40 9.52
N ILE A 103 -5.24 13.50 9.38
CA ILE A 103 -5.42 12.13 8.89
C ILE A 103 -6.32 11.33 9.84
N GLU A 104 -6.00 11.31 11.14
CA GLU A 104 -6.77 10.62 12.18
C GLU A 104 -8.23 11.10 12.24
N ASN A 105 -8.47 12.39 11.95
CA ASN A 105 -9.82 12.99 11.88
C ASN A 105 -10.47 12.95 10.50
N LYS A 106 -9.90 12.23 9.51
CA LYS A 106 -10.45 12.10 8.15
C LYS A 106 -10.73 13.44 7.47
N SER A 107 -9.82 14.40 7.63
CA SER A 107 -9.87 15.71 6.99
C SER A 107 -10.07 15.60 5.46
N PRO A 108 -10.82 16.52 4.83
CA PRO A 108 -11.00 16.54 3.38
C PRO A 108 -9.77 17.05 2.61
N SER A 109 -8.66 17.38 3.27
CA SER A 109 -7.43 17.77 2.58
C SER A 109 -6.91 16.64 1.67
N ILE A 110 -6.35 16.99 0.51
CA ILE A 110 -5.82 16.02 -0.47
C ILE A 110 -4.77 15.11 0.18
N PHE A 111 -3.90 15.66 1.02
CA PHE A 111 -2.90 14.89 1.75
C PHE A 111 -3.56 13.84 2.65
N ALA A 112 -4.52 14.25 3.49
CA ALA A 112 -5.23 13.32 4.37
C ALA A 112 -6.03 12.27 3.60
N GLN A 113 -6.70 12.64 2.50
CA GLN A 113 -7.43 11.71 1.64
C GLN A 113 -6.50 10.63 1.05
N ASN A 114 -5.36 11.04 0.50
CA ASN A 114 -4.40 10.12 -0.10
C ASN A 114 -3.80 9.15 0.93
N ILE A 115 -3.42 9.66 2.10
CA ILE A 115 -2.89 8.83 3.18
C ILE A 115 -3.97 7.88 3.72
N ASN A 116 -5.20 8.35 3.91
CA ASN A 116 -6.31 7.51 4.35
C ASN A 116 -6.66 6.42 3.34
N ALA A 117 -6.66 6.73 2.03
CA ALA A 117 -6.87 5.73 0.99
C ALA A 117 -5.75 4.66 0.98
N ALA A 118 -4.49 5.07 1.16
CA ALA A 118 -3.38 4.13 1.30
C ALA A 118 -3.52 3.27 2.56
N GLN A 119 -3.92 3.87 3.68
CA GLN A 119 -4.15 3.17 4.94
C GLN A 119 -5.30 2.15 4.83
N GLU A 120 -6.42 2.52 4.20
CA GLU A 120 -7.54 1.61 3.95
C GLU A 120 -7.12 0.44 3.06
N SER A 121 -6.33 0.71 2.02
CA SER A 121 -5.75 -0.32 1.17
C SER A 121 -4.87 -1.27 1.98
N TYR A 122 -4.00 -0.74 2.84
CA TYR A 122 -3.19 -1.55 3.75
C TYR A 122 -4.06 -2.43 4.65
N ASP A 123 -5.05 -1.86 5.34
CA ASP A 123 -5.88 -2.55 6.34
C ASP A 123 -6.70 -3.67 5.70
N LYS A 124 -7.28 -3.41 4.51
CA LYS A 124 -8.01 -4.41 3.74
C LYS A 124 -7.12 -5.61 3.40
N GLN A 125 -5.91 -5.36 2.93
CA GLN A 125 -4.98 -6.43 2.55
C GLN A 125 -4.40 -7.15 3.77
N TYR A 126 -4.14 -6.42 4.86
CA TYR A 126 -3.69 -6.99 6.13
C TYR A 126 -4.74 -7.97 6.67
N LYS A 127 -6.02 -7.57 6.67
CA LYS A 127 -7.13 -8.44 7.09
C LYS A 127 -7.19 -9.71 6.25
N LEU A 128 -7.22 -9.58 4.92
CA LEU A 128 -7.24 -10.74 4.01
C LEU A 128 -6.03 -11.66 4.22
N ALA A 129 -4.83 -11.10 4.38
CA ALA A 129 -3.64 -11.88 4.63
C ALA A 129 -3.66 -12.59 6.00
N LYS A 130 -4.18 -11.93 7.03
CA LYS A 130 -4.34 -12.49 8.38
C LYS A 130 -5.34 -13.65 8.39
N ASP A 131 -6.49 -13.45 7.78
CA ASP A 131 -7.56 -14.46 7.70
C ASP A 131 -7.09 -15.71 6.92
N ASN A 132 -6.21 -15.52 5.93
CA ASN A 132 -5.59 -16.59 5.15
C ASN A 132 -4.26 -17.11 5.73
N LYS A 133 -3.95 -16.80 7.00
CA LYS A 133 -2.74 -17.28 7.72
C LYS A 133 -1.42 -17.00 6.99
N CYS A 134 -1.33 -15.88 6.26
CA CYS A 134 -0.09 -15.45 5.64
C CYS A 134 0.95 -15.01 6.69
N ASN A 135 2.23 -15.07 6.34
CA ASN A 135 3.30 -14.56 7.21
C ASN A 135 3.29 -13.02 7.22
N LEU A 136 2.93 -12.44 8.37
CA LEU A 136 2.83 -11.00 8.57
C LEU A 136 3.92 -10.40 9.47
N LYS A 137 5.02 -11.14 9.76
CA LYS A 137 6.09 -10.67 10.67
C LYS A 137 6.66 -9.30 10.30
N LYS A 138 6.82 -9.01 9.00
CA LYS A 138 7.32 -7.72 8.49
C LYS A 138 6.31 -6.57 8.62
N PHE A 139 5.07 -6.88 8.94
CA PHE A 139 3.94 -5.94 9.02
C PHE A 139 3.37 -5.87 10.44
N ALA A 140 4.17 -6.20 11.46
CA ALA A 140 3.73 -6.19 12.85
C ALA A 140 3.26 -4.81 13.35
N VAL A 141 3.77 -3.73 12.74
CA VAL A 141 3.43 -2.34 13.06
C VAL A 141 2.78 -1.70 11.84
N SER A 142 1.62 -1.08 12.02
CA SER A 142 0.93 -0.37 10.93
C SER A 142 1.72 0.86 10.49
N PRO A 143 1.61 1.29 9.22
CA PRO A 143 2.39 2.43 8.72
C PRO A 143 2.11 3.73 9.47
N LEU A 144 0.87 4.05 9.81
CA LEU A 144 0.57 5.22 10.65
C LEU A 144 1.12 5.09 12.08
N SER A 145 1.19 3.88 12.63
CA SER A 145 1.84 3.66 13.94
C SER A 145 3.34 3.92 13.85
N LYS A 146 4.00 3.54 12.75
CA LYS A 146 5.41 3.86 12.52
C LYS A 146 5.63 5.37 12.46
N VAL A 147 4.80 6.09 11.70
CA VAL A 147 4.83 7.57 11.63
C VAL A 147 4.71 8.18 13.04
N LYS A 148 3.73 7.73 13.83
CA LYS A 148 3.53 8.18 15.21
C LYS A 148 4.74 7.90 16.11
N ASN A 149 5.37 6.74 15.96
CA ASN A 149 6.57 6.38 16.70
C ASN A 149 7.78 7.22 16.29
N THR A 150 7.95 7.51 15.00
CA THR A 150 9.01 8.39 14.49
C THR A 150 8.85 9.80 15.05
N ILE A 151 7.64 10.37 15.01
CA ILE A 151 7.34 11.68 15.62
C ILE A 151 7.78 11.70 17.09
N LYS A 152 7.36 10.69 17.88
CA LYS A 152 7.74 10.58 19.31
C LYS A 152 9.26 10.49 19.51
N SER A 153 9.99 9.80 18.63
CA SER A 153 11.45 9.72 18.71
C SER A 153 12.09 11.08 18.49
N LEU A 154 11.66 11.78 17.43
CA LEU A 154 12.18 13.09 17.06
C LEU A 154 11.84 14.16 18.10
N GLU A 155 10.68 14.10 18.74
CA GLU A 155 10.32 14.97 19.88
C GLU A 155 11.30 14.80 21.04
N LYS A 156 11.62 13.55 21.41
CA LYS A 156 12.58 13.25 22.47
C LYS A 156 13.98 13.72 22.14
N GLU A 157 14.40 13.60 20.89
CA GLU A 157 15.70 14.10 20.43
C GLU A 157 15.76 15.63 20.48
N LYS A 158 14.68 16.32 20.11
CA LYS A 158 14.59 17.78 20.19
C LYS A 158 14.59 18.29 21.63
N ALA A 159 13.93 17.58 22.57
CA ALA A 159 13.88 17.97 23.97
C ALA A 159 15.21 17.76 24.74
N LYS A 160 16.13 16.98 24.18
CA LYS A 160 17.47 16.72 24.76
C LYS A 160 18.54 17.72 24.29
N LYS A 161 18.22 18.57 23.31
CA LYS A 161 19.11 19.62 22.80
C LYS A 161 18.72 20.96 23.41
#